data_AF-A0A4R2N9H1-F1
#
_entry.id   AF-A0A4R2N9H1-F1
#
_cell.length_a   1.000
_cell.length_b   1.000
_cell.length_c   1.000
_cell.angle_alpha   90.00
_cell.angle_beta   90.00
_cell.angle_gamma   90.00
#
_symmetry.space_group_name_H-M   'P 1'
#
loop_
_entity.id
_entity.type
_entity.pdbx_description
1 polymer ?
#
loop_
_entity_poly.entity_id
_entity_poly.type
_entity_poly.pdbx_seq_one_letter_code
_entity_poly.pdbx_strand_id
1 'polypeptide(L)'
;MRYRLNLHESINDYLFRADLYDIAYFYRVKASESILDKIARFKERSEGYPVNSILNDIFGARIIVETQDIMSIMERLDDWKEKYSLKNWYLRDKEEYIGIHIYFKNQSHFDYPWELQIWDKKDAEKNIQSHIKYRRGFVNNAIIHQGVA
;
A
#
# COMPACT_ATOMS: atom_id res chain seq x y z
N MET A 1 3.79 6.47 20.04
CA MET A 1 3.94 5.01 20.31
C MET A 1 2.60 4.33 20.60
N ARG A 2 1.78 4.84 21.52
CA ARG A 2 0.47 4.27 21.94
C ARG A 2 -0.54 4.02 20.80
N TYR A 3 -0.68 4.95 19.85
CA TYR A 3 -1.61 4.78 18.71
C TYR A 3 -1.20 3.66 17.73
N ARG A 4 0.10 3.43 17.51
CA ARG A 4 0.58 2.35 16.65
C ARG A 4 0.33 0.98 17.28
N LEU A 5 0.49 0.88 18.61
CA LEU A 5 0.22 -0.34 19.36
C LEU A 5 -1.27 -0.70 19.31
N ASN A 6 -2.15 0.24 19.63
CA ASN A 6 -3.61 0.02 19.58
C ASN A 6 -4.11 -0.35 18.17
N LEU A 7 -3.54 0.21 17.11
CA LEU A 7 -3.88 -0.15 15.74
C LEU A 7 -3.40 -1.57 15.40
N HIS A 8 -2.17 -1.91 15.81
CA HIS A 8 -1.59 -3.23 15.60
C HIS A 8 -2.42 -4.32 16.29
N GLU A 9 -2.80 -4.09 17.55
CA GLU A 9 -3.65 -5.00 18.34
C GLU A 9 -5.06 -5.13 17.72
N SER A 10 -5.71 -4.00 17.41
CA SER A 10 -7.06 -4.01 16.80
C SER A 10 -7.10 -4.75 15.46
N ILE A 11 -6.08 -4.58 14.62
CA ILE A 11 -5.97 -5.30 13.35
C ILE A 11 -5.77 -6.79 13.61
N ASN A 12 -4.83 -7.16 14.49
CA ASN A 12 -4.55 -8.57 14.78
C ASN A 12 -5.78 -9.29 15.36
N ASP A 13 -6.52 -8.65 16.27
CA ASP A 13 -7.75 -9.20 16.86
C ASP A 13 -8.83 -9.42 15.79
N TYR A 14 -8.96 -8.47 14.84
CA TYR A 14 -9.88 -8.62 13.72
C TYR A 14 -9.45 -9.77 12.79
N LEU A 15 -8.17 -9.83 12.41
CA LEU A 15 -7.65 -10.88 11.53
C LEU A 15 -7.79 -12.27 12.16
N PHE A 16 -7.58 -12.41 13.47
CA PHE A 16 -7.79 -13.66 14.19
C PHE A 16 -9.25 -14.13 14.09
N ARG A 17 -10.22 -13.21 14.13
CA ARG A 17 -11.65 -13.53 14.00
C ARG A 17 -12.09 -13.74 12.55
N ALA A 18 -11.36 -13.20 11.58
CA ALA A 18 -11.70 -13.23 10.16
C ALA A 18 -11.31 -14.55 9.46
N ASP A 19 -10.68 -15.50 10.16
CA ASP A 19 -10.35 -16.85 9.67
C ASP A 19 -9.52 -16.86 8.37
N LEU A 20 -8.42 -16.12 8.36
CA LEU A 20 -7.56 -15.93 7.18
C LEU A 20 -6.40 -16.95 7.09
N TYR A 21 -6.47 -18.11 7.76
CA TYR A 21 -5.30 -19.00 7.93
C TYR A 21 -4.66 -19.45 6.60
N ASP A 22 -5.44 -19.57 5.53
CA ASP A 22 -4.96 -20.00 4.22
C ASP A 22 -4.53 -18.84 3.29
N ILE A 23 -4.66 -17.59 3.75
CA ILE A 23 -4.30 -16.39 2.98
C ILE A 23 -3.09 -15.73 3.62
N ALA A 24 -1.99 -15.66 2.86
CA ALA A 24 -0.80 -14.95 3.29
C ALA A 24 -1.09 -13.43 3.32
N TYR A 25 -1.35 -12.91 4.52
CA TYR A 25 -1.70 -11.51 4.78
C TYR A 25 -0.58 -10.77 5.49
N PHE A 26 -0.27 -9.56 5.03
CA PHE A 26 0.71 -8.67 5.63
C PHE A 26 0.17 -7.25 5.66
N TYR A 27 0.51 -6.46 6.67
CA TYR A 27 0.19 -5.05 6.69
C TYR A 27 1.39 -4.20 7.06
N ARG A 28 1.29 -2.92 6.73
CA ARG A 28 2.35 -1.93 6.91
C ARG A 28 1.74 -0.58 7.22
N VAL A 29 2.34 0.08 8.20
CA VAL A 29 2.25 1.54 8.36
C VAL A 29 3.53 2.16 7.77
N LYS A 30 3.38 3.13 6.88
CA LYS A 30 4.49 3.83 6.24
C LYS A 30 5.32 4.57 7.29
N ALA A 31 6.65 4.54 7.15
CA ALA A 31 7.56 5.23 8.05
C ALA A 31 7.47 6.75 7.84
N SER A 32 7.65 7.52 8.91
CA SER A 32 7.53 8.99 8.90
C SER A 32 8.45 9.63 7.87
N GLU A 33 9.68 9.13 7.74
CA GLU A 33 10.71 9.60 6.80
C GLU A 33 10.23 9.45 5.35
N SER A 34 9.62 8.31 5.02
CA SER A 34 9.04 8.08 3.70
C SER A 34 7.80 8.94 3.42
N ILE A 35 7.06 9.33 4.46
CA ILE A 35 5.92 10.26 4.33
C ILE A 35 6.46 11.67 4.06
N LEU A 36 7.45 12.13 4.83
CA LEU A 36 8.09 13.45 4.66
C LEU A 36 8.75 13.60 3.28
N ASP A 37 9.46 12.58 2.80
CA ASP A 37 10.02 12.58 1.46
C ASP A 37 8.94 12.65 0.36
N LYS A 38 7.84 11.91 0.52
CA LYS A 38 6.71 11.98 -0.42
C LYS A 38 6.14 13.40 -0.43
N ILE A 39 5.90 13.99 0.74
CA ILE A 39 5.46 15.38 0.91
C ILE A 39 6.42 16.36 0.20
N ALA A 40 7.74 16.21 0.40
CA ALA A 40 8.75 17.07 -0.23
C ALA A 40 8.72 16.98 -1.77
N ARG A 41 8.70 15.76 -2.34
CA ARG A 41 8.62 15.55 -3.79
C ARG A 41 7.35 16.13 -4.43
N PHE A 42 6.25 16.18 -3.69
CA PHE A 42 5.02 16.83 -4.17
C PHE A 42 5.10 18.35 -4.04
N LYS A 43 5.79 18.89 -3.03
CA LYS A 43 6.01 20.33 -2.87
C LYS A 43 6.81 20.94 -4.03
N GLU A 44 7.72 20.17 -4.61
CA GLU A 44 8.51 20.56 -5.79
C GLU A 44 7.71 20.58 -7.09
N ARG A 45 6.53 19.96 -7.13
CA ARG A 45 5.64 19.98 -8.29
C ARG A 45 4.73 21.21 -8.20
N SER A 46 4.75 22.04 -9.23
CA SER A 46 4.05 23.33 -9.32
C SER A 46 2.51 23.26 -9.26
N GLU A 47 1.91 22.07 -9.14
CA GLU A 47 0.47 21.84 -9.19
C GLU A 47 -0.08 21.34 -7.83
N GLY A 48 -0.19 22.27 -6.88
CA GLY A 48 -0.98 22.10 -5.66
C GLY A 48 -0.53 21.02 -4.67
N TYR A 49 -1.24 20.92 -3.55
CA TYR A 49 -0.92 19.99 -2.45
C TYR A 49 -2.08 19.00 -2.20
N PRO A 50 -2.27 17.98 -3.06
CA PRO A 50 -3.36 17.03 -2.90
C PRO A 50 -3.06 16.06 -1.75
N VAL A 51 -3.32 16.48 -0.50
CA VAL A 51 -3.05 15.75 0.74
C VAL A 51 -3.61 14.31 0.68
N ASN A 52 -4.82 14.13 0.14
CA ASN A 52 -5.43 12.80 -0.01
C ASN A 52 -4.69 11.86 -0.97
N SER A 53 -3.93 12.39 -1.93
CA SER A 53 -3.09 11.60 -2.84
C SER A 53 -1.70 11.35 -2.25
N ILE A 54 -1.21 12.28 -1.42
CA ILE A 54 0.07 12.13 -0.72
C ILE A 54 -0.06 11.08 0.39
N LEU A 55 -1.22 11.01 1.06
CA LEU A 55 -1.41 10.19 2.26
C LEU A 55 -2.22 8.90 2.02
N ASN A 56 -2.49 8.55 0.76
CA ASN A 56 -3.30 7.39 0.39
C ASN A 56 -2.69 6.01 0.70
N ASP A 57 -1.40 5.96 1.01
CA ASP A 57 -0.65 4.73 1.28
C ASP A 57 0.09 4.79 2.63
N ILE A 58 -0.42 5.60 3.58
CA ILE A 58 0.08 5.57 4.96
C ILE A 58 -0.17 4.20 5.57
N PHE A 59 -1.40 3.70 5.44
CA PHE A 59 -1.74 2.33 5.78
C PHE A 59 -1.87 1.51 4.50
N GLY A 60 -1.20 0.36 4.48
CA GLY A 60 -1.27 -0.58 3.39
C GLY A 60 -1.38 -2.00 3.91
N ALA A 61 -2.24 -2.81 3.29
CA ALA A 61 -2.30 -4.24 3.47
C ALA A 61 -1.88 -4.94 2.17
N ARG A 62 -1.47 -6.20 2.29
CA ARG A 62 -1.08 -7.04 1.18
C ARG A 62 -1.58 -8.45 1.42
N ILE A 63 -2.15 -9.04 0.37
CA ILE A 63 -2.44 -10.46 0.31
C ILE A 63 -1.68 -11.10 -0.85
N ILE A 64 -1.27 -12.34 -0.67
CA ILE A 64 -0.66 -13.17 -1.71
C ILE A 64 -1.62 -14.34 -1.97
N VAL A 65 -2.01 -14.50 -3.23
CA VAL A 65 -3.00 -15.50 -3.66
C VAL A 65 -2.51 -16.25 -4.90
N GLU A 66 -3.17 -17.34 -5.26
CA GLU A 66 -2.82 -18.12 -6.46
C GLU A 66 -3.30 -17.41 -7.74
N THR A 67 -2.71 -17.75 -8.89
CA THR A 67 -3.05 -17.10 -10.18
C THR A 67 -4.54 -17.18 -10.53
N GLN A 68 -5.21 -18.29 -10.19
CA GLN A 68 -6.65 -18.46 -10.42
C GLN A 68 -7.49 -17.45 -9.64
N ASP A 69 -7.04 -17.11 -8.42
CA ASP A 69 -7.74 -16.16 -7.55
C ASP A 69 -7.53 -14.73 -8.06
N ILE A 70 -6.34 -14.42 -8.59
CA ILE A 70 -6.07 -13.13 -9.25
C ILE A 70 -7.08 -12.89 -10.37
N MET A 71 -7.28 -13.86 -11.26
CA MET A 71 -8.24 -13.74 -12.37
C MET A 71 -9.65 -13.52 -11.85
N SER A 72 -10.08 -14.36 -10.89
CA SER A 72 -11.41 -14.28 -10.27
C SER A 72 -11.66 -12.93 -9.56
N ILE A 73 -10.62 -12.36 -8.95
CA ILE A 73 -10.68 -11.05 -8.29
C ILE A 73 -10.78 -9.95 -9.35
N MET A 74 -9.95 -9.97 -10.39
CA MET A 74 -9.96 -8.96 -11.45
C MET A 74 -11.32 -8.84 -12.13
N GLU A 75 -12.00 -9.96 -12.37
CA GLU A 75 -13.35 -9.99 -12.94
C GLU A 75 -14.41 -9.31 -12.04
N ARG A 76 -14.17 -9.25 -10.72
CA ARG A 76 -15.12 -8.73 -9.73
C ARG A 76 -14.80 -7.33 -9.23
N LEU A 77 -13.61 -6.80 -9.52
CA LEU A 77 -13.16 -5.53 -8.94
C LEU A 77 -14.02 -4.34 -9.34
N ASP A 78 -14.52 -4.32 -10.58
CA ASP A 78 -15.40 -3.25 -11.05
C ASP A 78 -16.77 -3.30 -10.36
N ASP A 79 -17.36 -4.49 -10.20
CA ASP A 79 -18.59 -4.66 -9.41
C ASP A 79 -18.40 -4.25 -7.95
N TRP A 80 -17.26 -4.65 -7.36
CA TRP A 80 -16.92 -4.32 -5.98
C TRP A 80 -16.67 -2.84 -5.77
N LYS A 81 -16.23 -2.11 -6.80
CA LYS A 81 -16.04 -0.67 -6.74
C LYS A 81 -17.34 0.03 -6.39
N GLU A 82 -18.43 -0.37 -7.02
CA GLU A 82 -19.76 0.17 -6.76
C GLU A 82 -20.32 -0.33 -5.42
N LYS A 83 -20.18 -1.63 -5.15
CA LYS A 83 -20.78 -2.27 -3.97
C LYS A 83 -20.12 -1.89 -2.64
N TYR A 84 -18.80 -1.74 -2.61
CA TYR A 84 -18.01 -1.57 -1.38
C TYR A 84 -17.29 -0.22 -1.30
N SER A 85 -17.67 0.75 -2.13
CA SER A 85 -17.07 2.10 -2.12
C SER A 85 -15.54 2.10 -2.35
N LEU A 86 -15.04 1.25 -3.25
CA LEU A 86 -13.63 1.33 -3.64
C LEU A 86 -13.39 2.65 -4.36
N LYS A 87 -12.33 3.38 -4.00
CA LYS A 87 -11.98 4.64 -4.65
C LYS A 87 -11.58 4.39 -6.10
N ASN A 88 -10.64 3.48 -6.27
CA ASN A 88 -10.10 3.07 -7.56
C ASN A 88 -9.26 1.82 -7.41
N TRP A 89 -9.01 1.11 -8.50
CA TRP A 89 -8.02 0.05 -8.56
C TRP A 89 -7.21 0.15 -9.88
N TYR A 90 -6.00 -0.38 -9.90
CA TYR A 90 -5.23 -0.55 -11.13
C TYR A 90 -4.28 -1.74 -11.04
N LEU A 91 -4.02 -2.37 -12.18
CA LEU A 91 -2.92 -3.32 -12.33
C LEU A 91 -1.63 -2.53 -12.52
N ARG A 92 -0.67 -2.74 -11.63
CA ARG A 92 0.68 -2.25 -11.80
C ARG A 92 1.50 -3.36 -12.42
N ASP A 93 1.75 -3.23 -13.72
CA ASP A 93 2.63 -4.09 -14.48
C ASP A 93 3.85 -3.26 -14.93
N LYS A 94 4.98 -3.45 -14.26
CA LYS A 94 6.28 -2.91 -14.64
C LYS A 94 7.27 -4.05 -14.64
N GLU A 95 8.30 -3.99 -15.48
CA GLU A 95 9.24 -5.09 -15.78
C GLU A 95 9.70 -5.95 -14.58
N GLU A 96 9.83 -5.38 -13.37
CA GLU A 96 10.23 -6.08 -12.14
C GLU A 96 9.14 -6.13 -11.04
N TYR A 97 7.92 -5.66 -11.29
CA TYR A 97 6.84 -5.59 -10.32
C TYR A 97 5.45 -5.77 -10.95
N ILE A 98 4.73 -6.80 -10.51
CA ILE A 98 3.35 -7.08 -10.93
C ILE A 98 2.45 -7.17 -9.70
N GLY A 99 1.43 -6.32 -9.63
CA GLY A 99 0.45 -6.39 -8.54
C GLY A 99 -0.76 -5.51 -8.76
N ILE A 100 -1.89 -5.93 -8.20
CA ILE A 100 -3.12 -5.13 -8.21
C ILE A 100 -3.10 -4.19 -7.01
N HIS A 101 -3.30 -2.91 -7.26
CA HIS A 101 -3.41 -1.88 -6.23
C HIS A 101 -4.86 -1.42 -6.12
N ILE A 102 -5.45 -1.55 -4.95
CA ILE A 102 -6.84 -1.14 -4.67
C ILE A 102 -6.79 -0.06 -3.59
N TYR A 103 -7.41 1.08 -3.85
CA TYR A 103 -7.55 2.16 -2.88
C TYR A 103 -8.97 2.21 -2.36
N PHE A 104 -9.10 2.22 -1.04
CA PHE A 104 -10.38 2.37 -0.38
C PHE A 104 -10.58 3.85 -0.05
N LYS A 105 -11.77 4.38 -0.38
CA LYS A 105 -12.20 5.69 0.10
C LYS A 105 -13.13 5.44 1.27
N ASN A 106 -12.81 6.00 2.43
CA ASN A 106 -13.76 5.94 3.53
C ASN A 106 -14.93 6.88 3.26
N GLN A 107 -16.11 6.57 3.79
CA GLN A 107 -17.31 7.39 3.61
C GLN A 107 -17.16 8.78 4.27
N SER A 108 -16.27 8.88 5.26
CA SER A 108 -15.93 10.10 5.97
C SER A 108 -14.70 10.81 5.37
N HIS A 109 -14.75 12.14 5.33
CA HIS A 109 -13.60 12.99 4.98
C HIS A 109 -12.53 13.05 6.08
N PHE A 110 -12.80 12.51 7.26
CA PHE A 110 -11.88 12.51 8.40
C PHE A 110 -10.92 11.31 8.42
N ASP A 111 -11.16 10.31 7.56
CA ASP A 111 -10.34 9.11 7.51
C ASP A 111 -9.42 9.14 6.28
N TYR A 112 -8.16 8.79 6.48
CA TYR A 112 -7.22 8.68 5.38
C TYR A 112 -7.54 7.46 4.51
N PRO A 113 -7.39 7.55 3.17
CA PRO A 113 -7.49 6.39 2.31
C PRO A 113 -6.39 5.39 2.66
N TRP A 114 -6.67 4.11 2.40
CA TRP A 114 -5.68 3.05 2.55
C TRP A 114 -5.63 2.17 1.30
N GLU A 115 -4.52 1.44 1.16
CA GLU A 115 -4.20 0.63 0.00
C GLU A 115 -4.23 -0.87 0.33
N LEU A 116 -4.89 -1.68 -0.48
CA LEU A 116 -4.68 -3.13 -0.53
C LEU A 116 -3.88 -3.47 -1.77
N GLN A 117 -2.83 -4.26 -1.59
CA GLN A 117 -2.06 -4.86 -2.67
C GLN A 117 -2.40 -6.34 -2.77
N ILE A 118 -2.71 -6.82 -3.97
CA ILE A 118 -2.94 -8.24 -4.23
C ILE A 118 -1.84 -8.70 -5.17
N TRP A 119 -1.07 -9.67 -4.72
CA TRP A 119 0.06 -10.24 -5.47
C TRP A 119 -0.24 -11.67 -5.86
N ASP A 120 0.13 -12.02 -7.08
CA ASP A 120 0.24 -13.41 -7.49
C ASP A 120 1.44 -14.05 -6.76
N LYS A 121 1.23 -15.23 -6.20
CA LYS A 121 2.27 -16.01 -5.51
C LYS A 121 3.50 -16.23 -6.38
N LYS A 122 3.35 -16.40 -7.70
CA LYS A 122 4.49 -16.59 -8.62
C LYS A 122 5.39 -15.35 -8.75
N ASP A 123 4.82 -14.16 -8.49
CA ASP A 123 5.50 -12.86 -8.64
C ASP A 123 5.92 -12.25 -7.29
N ALA A 124 5.48 -12.84 -6.17
CA ALA A 124 5.70 -12.31 -4.83
C ALA A 124 7.19 -12.08 -4.51
N GLU A 125 8.06 -13.04 -4.84
CA GLU A 125 9.50 -12.91 -4.56
C GLU A 125 10.14 -11.79 -5.40
N LYS A 126 9.81 -11.71 -6.69
CA LYS A 126 10.28 -10.62 -7.56
C LYS A 126 9.82 -9.25 -7.04
N ASN A 127 8.57 -9.16 -6.61
CA ASN A 127 8.02 -7.94 -6.02
C ASN A 127 8.77 -7.52 -4.75
N ILE A 128 9.15 -8.48 -3.89
CA ILE A 128 9.98 -8.22 -2.70
C ILE A 128 11.34 -7.66 -3.10
N GLN A 129 12.02 -8.28 -4.06
CA GLN A 129 13.34 -7.83 -4.52
C GLN A 129 13.30 -6.42 -5.12
N SER A 130 12.31 -6.13 -5.96
CA SER A 130 12.08 -4.79 -6.51
C SER A 130 11.85 -3.74 -5.43
N HIS A 131 11.04 -4.07 -4.41
CA HIS A 131 10.80 -3.18 -3.27
C HIS A 131 12.07 -2.95 -2.42
N ILE A 132 12.90 -3.97 -2.20
CA ILE A 132 14.18 -3.83 -1.49
C ILE A 132 15.14 -2.93 -2.28
N LYS A 133 15.26 -3.13 -3.60
CA LYS A 133 16.10 -2.32 -4.49
C LYS A 133 15.69 -0.84 -4.42
N TYR A 134 14.40 -0.55 -4.51
CA TYR A 134 13.87 0.81 -4.36
C TYR A 134 14.17 1.40 -2.97
N ARG A 135 13.95 0.63 -1.91
CA ARG A 135 14.22 1.09 -0.53
C ARG A 135 15.71 1.39 -0.32
N ARG A 136 16.62 0.55 -0.84
CA ARG A 136 18.07 0.81 -0.78
C ARG A 136 18.44 2.10 -1.51
N GLY A 137 17.90 2.31 -2.72
CA GLY A 137 18.07 3.57 -3.46
C GLY A 137 17.59 4.78 -2.65
N PHE A 138 16.43 4.68 -2.00
CA PHE A 138 15.90 5.72 -1.12
C PHE A 138 16.83 6.01 0.07
N VAL A 139 17.28 4.98 0.80
CA VAL A 139 18.17 5.15 1.96
C VAL A 139 19.49 5.79 1.54
N ASN A 140 20.08 5.32 0.43
CA ASN A 140 21.33 5.89 -0.10
C ASN A 140 21.16 7.36 -0.47
N ASN A 141 20.07 7.72 -1.16
CA ASN A 141 19.79 9.11 -1.50
C ASN A 141 19.54 9.97 -0.25
N ALA A 142 18.82 9.47 0.75
CA ALA A 142 18.57 10.20 1.99
C ALA A 142 19.86 10.49 2.77
N ILE A 143 20.81 9.53 2.81
CA ILE A 143 22.13 9.72 3.42
C ILE A 143 22.92 10.80 2.67
N ILE A 144 22.93 10.77 1.34
CA ILE A 144 23.66 11.76 0.51
C ILE A 144 23.13 13.18 0.76
N HIS A 145 21.81 13.37 0.90
CA HIS A 145 21.22 14.69 1.14
C HIS A 145 21.38 15.19 2.59
N GLN A 146 21.70 14.32 3.54
CA GLN A 146 22.02 14.69 4.93
C GLN A 146 23.53 14.91 5.17
N GLY A 147 24.38 14.61 4.19
CA GLY A 147 25.84 14.73 4.27
C GLY A 147 26.43 15.99 3.63
N VAL A 148 25.61 16.99 3.28
CA VAL A 148 26.07 18.30 2.79
C VAL A 148 25.69 19.37 3.81
N ALA A 149 26.54 19.54 4.81
CA ALA A 149 26.58 20.67 5.73
C ALA A 149 28.04 21.07 5.95
#